data_AF-A0A520HMP7-F1
#
_entry.id   AF-A0A520HMP7-F1
#
_cell.length_a   1.000
_cell.length_b   1.000
_cell.length_c   1.000
_cell.angle_alpha   90.00
_cell.angle_beta   90.00
_cell.angle_gamma   90.00
#
_symmetry.space_group_name_H-M   'P 1'
#
loop_
_entity.id
_entity.type
_entity.pdbx_description
1 polymer ?
#
loop_
_entity_poly.entity_id
_entity_poly.type
_entity_poly.pdbx_seq_one_letter_code
_entity_poly.pdbx_strand_id
1 'polypeptide(L)'
;MAINIDTSSTAPAGAAAGDAAHGYDAPDLRVFVFALFFIFGGITSLNDVIIPKLKELFTLGYAEALLVQSAFFAAYALVSLPAAAIVRRAGYMKTAAIGLVTMMAGCLLFIPASSSATFGVFLFALFVLAAGITIVQVVANPLISLLGKPQTAASRLTFAQAFNSLGTTIFPYVGSIVILGGLATVDASTLTGVALNAYRAAETQVVVNTYLSLAAALAVVAAVVWTKRNRLKEQQERSGGMFHAFTLLGRPRFSMGAACIFLYVGAASER
;
A
#
# COMPACT_ATOMS: atom_id res chain seq x y z
N MET A 1 -2.33 -37.52 67.18
CA MET A 1 -3.55 -37.37 66.35
C MET A 1 -3.41 -36.07 65.58
N ALA A 2 -2.82 -36.13 64.39
CA ALA A 2 -2.47 -34.97 63.57
C ALA A 2 -3.66 -34.63 62.66
N ILE A 3 -4.05 -33.36 62.63
CA ILE A 3 -5.08 -32.83 61.75
C ILE A 3 -4.36 -32.32 60.49
N ASN A 4 -4.55 -33.02 59.38
CA ASN A 4 -4.02 -32.65 58.06
C ASN A 4 -5.03 -31.70 57.38
N ILE A 5 -4.58 -30.50 57.00
CA ILE A 5 -5.36 -29.55 56.21
C ILE A 5 -5.00 -29.79 54.74
N ASP A 6 -5.83 -30.52 54.01
CA ASP A 6 -5.71 -30.66 52.55
C ASP A 6 -6.39 -29.47 51.87
N THR A 7 -5.58 -28.48 51.46
CA THR A 7 -5.98 -27.47 50.47
C THR A 7 -5.81 -28.05 49.06
N SER A 8 -6.80 -28.77 48.55
CA SER A 8 -6.86 -29.18 47.15
C SER A 8 -7.54 -28.10 46.30
N SER A 9 -6.76 -27.07 45.95
CA SER A 9 -7.00 -26.26 44.76
C SER A 9 -6.77 -27.14 43.52
N THR A 10 -7.84 -27.50 42.81
CA THR A 10 -7.76 -28.17 41.51
C THR A 10 -8.37 -27.26 40.44
N ALA A 11 -7.62 -26.22 40.06
CA ALA A 11 -7.79 -25.61 38.75
C ALA A 11 -7.14 -26.52 37.70
N PRO A 12 -7.80 -26.85 36.57
CA PRO A 12 -7.14 -27.59 35.51
C PRO A 12 -6.12 -26.66 34.84
N ALA A 13 -4.85 -26.92 35.11
CA ALA A 13 -3.73 -26.44 34.31
C ALA A 13 -3.74 -27.20 32.98
N GLY A 14 -4.10 -26.52 31.90
CA GLY A 14 -4.03 -27.09 30.56
C GLY A 14 -4.45 -26.11 29.46
N ALA A 15 -3.46 -25.60 28.73
CA ALA A 15 -3.57 -24.98 27.40
C ALA A 15 -4.03 -23.52 27.28
N ALA A 16 -3.45 -22.58 28.04
CA ALA A 16 -3.73 -21.14 27.83
C ALA A 16 -2.54 -20.18 28.04
N ALA A 17 -1.30 -20.59 27.72
CA ALA A 17 -0.12 -19.72 27.96
C ALA A 17 1.04 -19.86 26.94
N GLY A 18 0.76 -20.07 25.66
CA GLY A 18 1.82 -20.11 24.66
C GLY A 18 1.34 -19.79 23.25
N ASP A 19 1.38 -18.52 22.86
CA ASP A 19 1.59 -18.15 21.44
C ASP A 19 1.87 -16.64 21.20
N ALA A 20 1.66 -15.76 22.18
CA ALA A 20 2.05 -14.35 22.01
C ALA A 20 3.57 -14.11 22.14
N ALA A 21 4.32 -15.06 22.72
CA ALA A 21 5.77 -14.96 22.93
C ALA A 21 6.60 -15.54 21.76
N HIS A 22 5.99 -16.34 20.89
CA HIS A 22 6.64 -17.00 19.76
C HIS A 22 5.91 -16.55 18.49
N GLY A 23 6.49 -15.61 17.73
CA GLY A 23 5.85 -15.13 16.50
C GLY A 23 5.56 -16.27 15.51
N TYR A 24 4.56 -16.07 14.64
CA TYR A 24 4.04 -17.10 13.76
C TYR A 24 5.13 -17.65 12.83
N ASP A 25 5.42 -18.95 12.91
CA ASP A 25 6.34 -19.61 11.99
C ASP A 25 5.60 -20.12 10.76
N ALA A 26 5.37 -19.22 9.81
CA ALA A 26 4.72 -19.50 8.53
C ALA A 26 5.64 -19.07 7.37
N PRO A 27 6.63 -19.90 6.98
CA PRO A 27 7.62 -19.55 5.95
C PRO A 27 6.97 -19.20 4.60
N ASP A 28 5.92 -19.91 4.19
CA ASP A 28 5.18 -19.61 2.96
C ASP A 28 4.54 -18.21 2.97
N LEU A 29 4.11 -17.76 4.15
CA LEU A 29 3.50 -16.45 4.29
C LEU A 29 4.54 -15.34 4.30
N ARG A 30 5.77 -15.61 4.74
CA ARG A 30 6.90 -14.66 4.63
C ARG A 30 7.22 -14.37 3.17
N VAL A 31 7.31 -15.41 2.34
CA VAL A 31 7.53 -15.26 0.88
C VAL A 31 6.41 -14.43 0.25
N PHE A 32 5.17 -14.72 0.64
CA PHE A 32 4.01 -13.94 0.20
C PHE A 32 4.12 -12.45 0.61
N VAL A 33 4.54 -12.15 1.83
CA VAL A 33 4.72 -10.76 2.28
C VAL A 33 5.86 -10.08 1.51
N PHE A 34 6.99 -10.75 1.23
CA PHE A 34 8.04 -10.19 0.37
C PHE A 34 7.53 -9.88 -1.05
N ALA A 35 6.72 -10.77 -1.64
CA ALA A 35 6.07 -10.50 -2.90
C ALA A 35 5.11 -9.30 -2.82
N LEU A 36 4.38 -9.14 -1.71
CA LEU A 36 3.52 -7.98 -1.47
C LEU A 36 4.34 -6.68 -1.41
N PHE A 37 5.51 -6.68 -0.76
CA PHE A 37 6.44 -5.54 -0.74
C PHE A 37 6.95 -5.19 -2.14
N PHE A 38 7.31 -6.20 -2.93
CA PHE A 38 7.73 -6.02 -4.32
C PHE A 38 6.62 -5.41 -5.19
N ILE A 39 5.38 -5.92 -5.08
CA ILE A 39 4.24 -5.46 -5.88
C ILE A 39 3.84 -4.04 -5.51
N PHE A 40 3.66 -3.72 -4.22
CA PHE A 40 3.26 -2.36 -3.86
C PHE A 40 4.37 -1.35 -4.18
N GLY A 41 5.65 -1.69 -3.98
CA GLY A 41 6.79 -0.86 -4.36
C GLY A 41 6.81 -0.59 -5.86
N GLY A 42 6.66 -1.64 -6.65
CA GLY A 42 6.56 -1.55 -8.10
C GLY A 42 5.41 -0.67 -8.60
N ILE A 43 4.20 -0.87 -8.08
CA ILE A 43 3.02 -0.07 -8.47
C ILE A 43 3.17 1.39 -8.03
N THR A 44 3.74 1.64 -6.85
CA THR A 44 4.01 3.01 -6.39
C THR A 44 4.93 3.73 -7.36
N SER A 45 6.03 3.09 -7.77
CA SER A 45 6.99 3.68 -8.71
C SER A 45 6.48 3.80 -10.16
N LEU A 46 5.57 2.93 -10.60
CA LEU A 46 4.92 3.10 -11.91
C LEU A 46 4.12 4.38 -11.97
N ASN A 47 3.57 4.83 -10.84
CA ASN A 47 2.87 6.10 -10.80
C ASN A 47 3.79 7.27 -11.20
N ASP A 48 5.04 7.25 -10.74
CA ASP A 48 6.03 8.27 -11.08
C ASP A 48 6.41 8.27 -12.58
N VAL A 49 6.31 7.12 -13.26
CA VAL A 49 6.50 7.01 -14.72
C VAL A 49 5.27 7.51 -15.49
N ILE A 50 4.08 7.26 -14.95
CA ILE A 50 2.81 7.58 -15.62
C ILE A 50 2.46 9.07 -15.45
N ILE A 51 2.77 9.70 -14.30
CA ILE A 51 2.47 11.13 -14.03
C ILE A 51 3.00 12.07 -15.14
N PRO A 52 4.25 11.98 -15.61
CA PRO A 52 4.74 12.82 -16.71
C PRO A 52 3.90 12.70 -17.99
N LYS A 53 3.46 11.50 -18.35
CA LYS A 53 2.57 11.28 -19.50
C LYS A 53 1.20 11.89 -19.32
N LEU A 54 0.71 11.89 -18.10
CA LEU A 54 -0.54 12.55 -17.75
C LEU A 54 -0.39 14.07 -17.75
N LYS A 55 0.79 14.61 -17.36
CA LYS A 55 1.09 16.04 -17.51
C LYS A 55 1.06 16.46 -18.99
N GLU A 56 1.59 15.63 -19.88
CA GLU A 56 1.56 15.84 -21.33
C GLU A 56 0.11 15.80 -21.87
N LEU A 57 -0.66 14.76 -21.51
CA LEU A 57 -2.04 14.57 -21.96
C LEU A 57 -3.01 15.67 -21.48
N PHE A 58 -2.84 16.17 -20.25
CA PHE A 58 -3.73 17.17 -19.64
C PHE A 58 -3.16 18.59 -19.66
N THR A 59 -1.99 18.81 -20.28
CA THR A 59 -1.27 20.10 -20.28
C THR A 59 -1.16 20.71 -18.88
N LEU A 60 -0.79 19.88 -17.90
CA LEU A 60 -0.83 20.27 -16.48
C LEU A 60 0.20 21.37 -16.19
N GLY A 61 -0.25 22.43 -15.50
CA GLY A 61 0.61 23.46 -14.95
C GLY A 61 1.34 22.99 -13.68
N TYR A 62 2.14 23.90 -13.12
CA TYR A 62 2.89 23.66 -11.90
C TYR A 62 1.97 23.42 -10.68
N ALA A 63 0.85 24.15 -10.59
CA ALA A 63 -0.10 24.03 -9.49
C ALA A 63 -0.76 22.63 -9.46
N GLU A 64 -1.09 22.09 -10.63
CA GLU A 64 -1.68 20.77 -10.78
C GLU A 64 -0.70 19.66 -10.39
N ALA A 65 0.60 19.83 -10.70
CA ALA A 65 1.63 18.91 -10.25
C ALA A 65 1.74 18.87 -8.71
N LEU A 66 1.63 20.02 -8.05
CA LEU A 66 1.59 20.09 -6.58
C LEU A 66 0.32 19.46 -6.02
N LEU A 67 -0.83 19.61 -6.67
CA LEU A 67 -2.09 18.96 -6.28
C LEU A 67 -2.00 17.44 -6.34
N VAL A 68 -1.31 16.89 -7.35
CA VAL A 68 -1.03 15.45 -7.47
C VAL A 68 -0.25 14.94 -6.27
N GLN A 69 0.83 15.61 -5.89
CA GLN A 69 1.62 15.25 -4.71
C GLN A 69 0.80 15.38 -3.41
N SER A 70 0.01 16.46 -3.32
CA SER A 70 -0.87 16.72 -2.19
C SER A 70 -1.94 15.64 -2.04
N ALA A 71 -2.51 15.13 -3.13
CA ALA A 71 -3.49 14.05 -3.11
C ALA A 71 -2.91 12.74 -2.55
N PHE A 72 -1.65 12.43 -2.88
CA PHE A 72 -0.93 11.31 -2.29
C PHE A 72 -0.74 11.46 -0.79
N PHE A 73 -0.24 12.62 -0.34
CA PHE A 73 -0.08 12.88 1.09
C PHE A 73 -1.42 12.89 1.83
N ALA A 74 -2.46 13.43 1.22
CA ALA A 74 -3.83 13.39 1.77
C ALA A 74 -4.33 11.95 1.91
N ALA A 75 -4.07 11.08 0.94
CA ALA A 75 -4.42 9.66 1.04
C ALA A 75 -3.68 9.01 2.23
N TYR A 76 -2.37 9.23 2.36
CA TYR A 76 -1.62 8.75 3.52
C TYR A 76 -2.20 9.25 4.85
N ALA A 77 -2.47 10.54 4.97
CA ALA A 77 -2.98 11.14 6.20
C ALA A 77 -4.41 10.66 6.55
N LEU A 78 -5.31 10.65 5.57
CA LEU A 78 -6.73 10.35 5.78
C LEU A 78 -7.01 8.85 5.90
N VAL A 79 -6.24 8.01 5.21
CA VAL A 79 -6.54 6.57 5.10
C VAL A 79 -5.76 5.74 6.10
N SER A 80 -4.63 6.21 6.64
CA SER A 80 -3.84 5.43 7.59
C SER A 80 -4.61 5.04 8.86
N LEU A 81 -5.38 5.97 9.43
CA LEU A 81 -6.20 5.72 10.63
C LEU A 81 -7.37 4.75 10.36
N PRO A 82 -8.19 4.95 9.31
CA PRO A 82 -9.17 3.96 8.88
C PRO A 82 -8.56 2.59 8.59
N ALA A 83 -7.43 2.53 7.88
CA ALA A 83 -6.75 1.28 7.57
C ALA A 83 -6.36 0.53 8.85
N ALA A 84 -5.75 1.20 9.82
CA ALA A 84 -5.40 0.59 11.11
C ALA A 84 -6.64 0.09 11.86
N ALA A 85 -7.76 0.82 11.81
CA ALA A 85 -9.02 0.37 12.40
C ALA A 85 -9.60 -0.86 11.68
N ILE A 86 -9.48 -0.94 10.35
CA ILE A 86 -9.89 -2.12 9.57
C ILE A 86 -9.00 -3.32 9.91
N VAL A 87 -7.68 -3.14 10.06
CA VAL A 87 -6.75 -4.19 10.52
C VAL A 87 -7.22 -4.80 11.83
N ARG A 88 -7.56 -3.96 12.82
CA ARG A 88 -8.00 -4.46 14.14
C ARG A 88 -9.33 -5.22 14.11
N ARG A 89 -10.23 -4.87 13.18
CA ARG A 89 -11.57 -5.50 13.06
C ARG A 89 -11.57 -6.73 12.14
N ALA A 90 -10.92 -6.63 10.99
CA ALA A 90 -10.96 -7.62 9.91
C ALA A 90 -9.72 -8.53 9.89
N GLY A 91 -8.62 -8.07 10.47
CA GLY A 91 -7.32 -8.73 10.48
C GLY A 91 -6.41 -8.32 9.32
N TYR A 92 -5.12 -8.68 9.39
CA TYR A 92 -4.11 -8.23 8.43
C TYR A 92 -4.44 -8.69 7.00
N MET A 93 -4.67 -9.99 6.80
CA MET A 93 -4.84 -10.53 5.44
C MET A 93 -6.09 -10.01 4.72
N LYS A 94 -7.21 -9.82 5.43
CA LYS A 94 -8.42 -9.23 4.84
C LYS A 94 -8.20 -7.76 4.50
N THR A 95 -7.46 -7.04 5.34
CA THR A 95 -7.16 -5.63 5.09
C THR A 95 -6.19 -5.46 3.92
N ALA A 96 -5.19 -6.34 3.75
CA ALA A 96 -4.34 -6.36 2.55
C ALA A 96 -5.17 -6.57 1.28
N ALA A 97 -6.12 -7.51 1.29
CA ALA A 97 -7.00 -7.74 0.14
C ALA A 97 -7.88 -6.51 -0.17
N ILE A 98 -8.43 -5.85 0.85
CA ILE A 98 -9.16 -4.58 0.69
C ILE A 98 -8.26 -3.53 0.03
N GLY A 99 -7.01 -3.37 0.51
CA GLY A 99 -6.06 -2.43 -0.07
C GLY A 99 -5.79 -2.70 -1.56
N LEU A 100 -5.54 -3.96 -1.93
CA LEU A 100 -5.31 -4.35 -3.32
C LEU A 100 -6.53 -4.14 -4.23
N VAL A 101 -7.73 -4.42 -3.73
CA VAL A 101 -8.98 -4.15 -4.48
C VAL A 101 -9.20 -2.64 -4.64
N THR A 102 -8.89 -1.83 -3.62
CA THR A 102 -8.94 -0.37 -3.72
C THR A 102 -7.92 0.15 -4.75
N MET A 103 -6.70 -0.39 -4.78
CA MET A 103 -5.71 -0.06 -5.82
C MET A 103 -6.24 -0.41 -7.22
N MET A 104 -6.82 -1.59 -7.37
CA MET A 104 -7.42 -2.04 -8.64
C MET A 104 -8.54 -1.09 -9.07
N ALA A 105 -9.41 -0.68 -8.15
CA ALA A 105 -10.45 0.31 -8.43
C ALA A 105 -9.86 1.65 -8.88
N GLY A 106 -8.77 2.11 -8.26
CA GLY A 106 -8.02 3.29 -8.71
C GLY A 106 -7.50 3.15 -10.15
N CYS A 107 -6.88 2.00 -10.49
CA CYS A 107 -6.44 1.70 -11.85
C CYS A 107 -7.61 1.74 -12.85
N LEU A 108 -8.76 1.15 -12.51
CA LEU A 108 -9.94 1.16 -13.37
C LEU A 108 -10.55 2.57 -13.51
N LEU A 109 -10.50 3.41 -12.48
CA LEU A 109 -10.94 4.81 -12.54
C LEU A 109 -10.04 5.69 -13.43
N PHE A 110 -8.79 5.30 -13.66
CA PHE A 110 -7.94 6.01 -14.62
C PHE A 110 -8.40 5.86 -16.07
N ILE A 111 -9.14 4.79 -16.40
CA ILE A 111 -9.68 4.57 -17.74
C ILE A 111 -10.65 5.71 -18.12
N PRO A 112 -11.76 5.95 -17.38
CA PRO A 112 -12.61 7.09 -17.68
C PRO A 112 -11.91 8.43 -17.41
N ALA A 113 -10.95 8.52 -16.49
CA ALA A 113 -10.19 9.76 -16.30
C ALA A 113 -9.42 10.16 -17.56
N SER A 114 -8.76 9.19 -18.22
CA SER A 114 -7.98 9.40 -19.44
C SER A 114 -8.85 9.80 -20.64
N SER A 115 -10.06 9.24 -20.76
CA SER A 115 -10.99 9.58 -21.85
C SER A 115 -11.72 10.90 -21.64
N SER A 116 -11.96 11.29 -20.38
CA SER A 116 -12.71 12.51 -20.05
C SER A 116 -11.84 13.77 -20.05
N ALA A 117 -10.51 13.64 -20.08
CA ALA A 117 -9.54 14.73 -19.98
C ALA A 117 -9.82 15.76 -18.85
N THR A 118 -10.52 15.33 -17.79
CA THR A 118 -10.88 16.19 -16.66
C THR A 118 -9.93 15.96 -15.47
N PHE A 119 -9.17 16.98 -15.11
CA PHE A 119 -8.16 16.90 -14.04
C PHE A 119 -8.73 16.44 -12.68
N GLY A 120 -9.95 16.85 -12.33
CA GLY A 120 -10.59 16.42 -11.07
C GLY A 120 -10.87 14.91 -10.99
N VAL A 121 -11.30 14.29 -12.10
CA VAL A 121 -11.54 12.84 -12.18
C VAL A 121 -10.22 12.08 -12.07
N PHE A 122 -9.19 12.62 -12.73
CA PHE A 122 -7.82 12.12 -12.61
C PHE A 122 -7.30 12.16 -11.17
N LEU A 123 -7.45 13.30 -10.49
CA LEU A 123 -7.01 13.48 -9.11
C LEU A 123 -7.75 12.54 -8.15
N PHE A 124 -9.05 12.30 -8.39
CA PHE A 124 -9.84 11.34 -7.63
C PHE A 124 -9.37 9.89 -7.85
N ALA A 125 -9.14 9.48 -9.10
CA ALA A 125 -8.60 8.15 -9.42
C ALA A 125 -7.24 7.94 -8.75
N LEU A 126 -6.38 8.97 -8.77
CA LEU A 126 -5.09 8.97 -8.11
C LEU A 126 -5.20 8.84 -6.59
N PHE A 127 -6.10 9.59 -5.97
CA PHE A 127 -6.37 9.49 -4.54
C PHE A 127 -6.83 8.09 -4.14
N VAL A 128 -7.72 7.46 -4.92
CA VAL A 128 -8.18 6.09 -4.66
C VAL A 128 -7.03 5.08 -4.79
N LEU A 129 -6.19 5.21 -5.81
CA LEU A 129 -5.00 4.36 -5.96
C LEU A 129 -4.04 4.52 -4.76
N ALA A 130 -3.75 5.76 -4.37
CA ALA A 130 -2.90 6.09 -3.22
C ALA A 130 -3.48 5.60 -1.88
N ALA A 131 -4.80 5.65 -1.72
CA ALA A 131 -5.51 5.08 -0.57
C ALA A 131 -5.29 3.57 -0.49
N GLY A 132 -5.40 2.86 -1.62
CA GLY A 132 -5.11 1.43 -1.68
C GLY A 132 -3.67 1.08 -1.29
N ILE A 133 -2.69 1.82 -1.81
CA ILE A 133 -1.27 1.69 -1.46
C ILE A 133 -1.08 1.88 0.05
N THR A 134 -1.68 2.94 0.61
CA THR A 134 -1.61 3.24 2.05
C THR A 134 -2.15 2.09 2.90
N ILE A 135 -3.30 1.52 2.52
CA ILE A 135 -3.89 0.38 3.23
C ILE A 135 -2.94 -0.82 3.22
N VAL A 136 -2.36 -1.15 2.07
CA VAL A 136 -1.40 -2.27 1.97
C VAL A 136 -0.17 -2.03 2.84
N GLN A 137 0.38 -0.82 2.88
CA GLN A 137 1.56 -0.49 3.70
C GLN A 137 1.28 -0.59 5.20
N VAL A 138 0.12 -0.09 5.65
CA VAL A 138 -0.31 -0.17 7.06
C VAL A 138 -0.41 -1.63 7.52
N VAL A 139 -0.68 -2.56 6.62
CA VAL A 139 -0.76 -4.00 6.88
C VAL A 139 0.59 -4.70 6.75
N ALA A 140 1.34 -4.42 5.69
CA ALA A 140 2.52 -5.18 5.32
C ALA A 140 3.65 -5.05 6.35
N ASN A 141 3.87 -3.84 6.88
CA ASN A 141 4.93 -3.55 7.84
C ASN A 141 4.75 -4.33 9.17
N PRO A 142 3.57 -4.33 9.82
CA PRO A 142 3.34 -5.18 10.98
C PRO A 142 3.32 -6.68 10.63
N LEU A 143 2.75 -7.05 9.48
CA LEU A 143 2.60 -8.47 9.11
C LEU A 143 3.96 -9.18 8.98
N ILE A 144 4.97 -8.55 8.37
CA ILE A 144 6.32 -9.14 8.32
C ILE A 144 6.99 -9.20 9.70
N SER A 145 6.70 -8.22 10.55
CA SER A 145 7.24 -8.15 11.91
C SER A 145 6.69 -9.27 12.79
N LEU A 146 5.42 -9.65 12.60
CA LEU A 146 4.75 -10.73 13.34
C LEU A 146 5.14 -12.13 12.86
N LEU A 147 5.62 -12.27 11.62
CA LEU A 147 6.00 -13.55 11.02
C LEU A 147 7.42 -13.97 11.43
N GLY A 148 7.59 -14.35 12.69
CA GLY A 148 8.83 -14.91 13.25
C GLY A 148 9.23 -14.28 14.57
N LYS A 149 10.44 -14.59 15.03
CA LYS A 149 10.91 -14.18 16.36
C LYS A 149 10.96 -12.64 16.50
N PRO A 150 10.48 -12.05 17.62
CA PRO A 150 10.49 -10.60 17.81
C PRO A 150 11.88 -9.97 17.71
N GLN A 151 12.93 -10.68 18.14
CA GLN A 151 14.31 -10.19 18.15
C GLN A 151 14.85 -9.88 16.74
N THR A 152 14.34 -10.57 15.72
CA THR A 152 14.76 -10.38 14.32
C THR A 152 13.74 -9.63 13.47
N ALA A 153 12.71 -9.02 14.09
CA ALA A 153 11.65 -8.29 13.38
C ALA A 153 12.20 -7.14 12.54
N ALA A 154 13.11 -6.33 13.10
CA ALA A 154 13.73 -5.22 12.37
C ALA A 154 14.51 -5.71 11.13
N SER A 155 15.31 -6.78 11.27
CA SER A 155 16.06 -7.36 10.15
C SER A 155 15.13 -7.90 9.05
N ARG A 156 14.04 -8.59 9.41
CA ARG A 156 13.04 -9.06 8.42
C ARG A 156 12.35 -7.91 7.71
N LEU A 157 12.01 -6.84 8.43
CA LEU A 157 11.41 -5.65 7.85
C LEU A 157 12.38 -4.98 6.86
N THR A 158 13.65 -4.80 7.23
CA THR A 158 14.67 -4.27 6.32
C THR A 158 14.82 -5.13 5.07
N PHE A 159 14.84 -6.46 5.24
CA PHE A 159 14.91 -7.37 4.09
C PHE A 159 13.66 -7.29 3.20
N ALA A 160 12.46 -7.15 3.79
CA ALA A 160 11.24 -6.90 3.02
C ALA A 160 11.28 -5.56 2.26
N GLN A 161 11.85 -4.52 2.88
CA GLN A 161 12.04 -3.23 2.20
C GLN A 161 13.04 -3.32 1.03
N ALA A 162 14.01 -4.25 1.07
CA ALA A 162 14.85 -4.49 -0.11
C ALA A 162 14.03 -4.98 -1.32
N PHE A 163 12.99 -5.80 -1.11
CA PHE A 163 12.06 -6.18 -2.18
C PHE A 163 11.24 -5.00 -2.69
N ASN A 164 10.84 -4.08 -1.82
CA ASN A 164 10.21 -2.83 -2.25
C ASN A 164 11.17 -2.04 -3.15
N SER A 165 12.43 -1.84 -2.74
CA SER A 165 13.44 -1.19 -3.57
C SER A 165 13.62 -1.89 -4.93
N LEU A 166 13.71 -3.23 -4.96
CA LEU A 166 13.75 -3.99 -6.21
C LEU A 166 12.54 -3.72 -7.10
N GLY A 167 11.33 -3.67 -6.51
CA GLY A 167 10.11 -3.29 -7.20
C GLY A 167 10.24 -1.91 -7.83
N THR A 168 10.68 -0.91 -7.05
CA THR A 168 10.85 0.48 -7.51
C THR A 168 11.93 0.65 -8.58
N THR A 169 12.86 -0.30 -8.73
CA THR A 169 13.86 -0.26 -9.80
C THR A 169 13.38 -0.99 -11.06
N ILE A 170 12.79 -2.18 -10.89
CA ILE A 170 12.43 -3.04 -12.02
C ILE A 170 11.17 -2.52 -12.72
N PHE A 171 10.16 -2.10 -11.98
CA PHE A 171 8.87 -1.73 -12.56
C PHE A 171 8.94 -0.48 -13.44
N PRO A 172 9.65 0.60 -13.08
CA PRO A 172 9.81 1.74 -13.98
C PRO A 172 10.58 1.39 -15.24
N TYR A 173 11.58 0.50 -15.14
CA TYR A 173 12.33 0.03 -16.31
C TYR A 173 11.43 -0.78 -17.26
N VAL A 174 10.74 -1.80 -16.75
CA VAL A 174 9.81 -2.61 -17.56
C VAL A 174 8.63 -1.78 -18.06
N GLY A 175 8.07 -0.95 -17.19
CA GLY A 175 6.99 -0.01 -17.49
C GLY A 175 7.38 0.95 -18.57
N SER A 176 8.58 1.53 -18.53
CA SER A 176 9.04 2.43 -19.59
C SER A 176 9.15 1.71 -20.94
N ILE A 177 9.65 0.48 -20.99
CA ILE A 177 9.70 -0.28 -22.25
C ILE A 177 8.29 -0.59 -22.79
N VAL A 178 7.39 -1.04 -21.92
CA VAL A 178 6.03 -1.47 -22.31
C VAL A 178 5.12 -0.27 -22.63
N ILE A 179 5.28 0.84 -21.92
CA ILE A 179 4.44 2.04 -22.04
C ILE A 179 5.02 3.02 -23.06
N LEU A 180 6.34 3.24 -23.09
CA LEU A 180 6.98 4.23 -23.97
C LEU A 180 7.48 3.66 -25.31
N GLY A 181 7.62 2.33 -25.45
CA GLY A 181 8.33 1.68 -26.55
C GLY A 181 7.80 1.89 -27.98
N GLY A 182 6.66 2.55 -28.18
CA GLY A 182 6.11 2.84 -29.50
C GLY A 182 5.77 4.30 -29.80
N LEU A 183 5.61 5.16 -28.78
CA LEU A 183 5.16 6.55 -28.95
C LEU A 183 6.23 7.59 -28.57
N ALA A 184 7.27 7.20 -27.81
CA ALA A 184 8.29 8.13 -27.32
C ALA A 184 9.17 8.75 -28.40
N THR A 185 9.10 8.26 -29.64
CA THR A 185 9.89 8.77 -30.77
C THR A 185 9.15 9.82 -31.60
N VAL A 186 7.90 10.16 -31.25
CA VAL A 186 7.07 11.10 -32.01
C VAL A 186 6.88 12.38 -31.22
N ASP A 187 7.37 13.49 -31.76
CA ASP A 187 7.22 14.80 -31.15
C ASP A 187 5.82 15.35 -31.44
N ALA A 188 4.93 15.31 -30.45
CA ALA A 188 3.54 15.76 -30.56
C ALA A 188 3.43 17.24 -30.96
N SER A 189 4.46 18.06 -30.72
CA SER A 189 4.49 19.47 -31.10
C SER A 189 4.59 19.69 -32.61
N THR A 190 5.02 18.67 -33.36
CA THR A 190 5.17 18.71 -34.83
C THR A 190 3.92 18.22 -35.57
N LEU A 191 2.95 17.64 -34.85
CA LEU A 191 1.73 17.07 -35.43
C LEU A 191 0.59 18.07 -35.42
N THR A 192 -0.17 18.16 -36.52
CA THR A 192 -1.37 19.00 -36.63
C THR A 192 -2.54 18.23 -37.25
N GLY A 193 -3.77 18.68 -36.96
CA GLY A 193 -4.99 18.14 -37.54
C GLY A 193 -5.24 16.65 -37.24
N VAL A 194 -5.50 15.86 -38.27
CA VAL A 194 -5.87 14.43 -38.16
C VAL A 194 -4.75 13.59 -37.53
N ALA A 195 -3.48 13.93 -37.79
CA ALA A 195 -2.33 13.21 -37.25
C ALA A 195 -2.19 13.39 -35.73
N LEU A 196 -2.48 14.59 -35.21
CA LEU A 196 -2.47 14.85 -33.77
C LEU A 196 -3.60 14.10 -33.05
N ASN A 197 -4.79 14.03 -33.66
CA ASN A 197 -5.91 13.27 -33.12
C ASN A 197 -5.62 11.76 -33.08
N ALA A 198 -4.98 11.23 -34.13
CA ALA A 198 -4.57 9.83 -34.18
C ALA A 198 -3.49 9.51 -33.12
N TYR A 199 -2.52 10.41 -32.93
CA TYR A 199 -1.51 10.28 -31.88
C TYR A 199 -2.12 10.27 -30.48
N ARG A 200 -3.00 11.23 -30.16
CA ARG A 200 -3.70 11.28 -28.86
C ARG A 200 -4.55 10.04 -28.61
N ALA A 201 -5.25 9.53 -29.62
CA ALA A 201 -6.03 8.30 -29.51
C ALA A 201 -5.14 7.08 -29.22
N ALA A 202 -3.99 6.97 -29.91
CA ALA A 202 -3.02 5.92 -29.65
C ALA A 202 -2.43 6.03 -28.22
N GLU A 203 -2.12 7.24 -27.76
CA GLU A 203 -1.59 7.49 -26.43
C GLU A 203 -2.61 7.15 -25.33
N THR A 204 -3.87 7.57 -25.49
CA THR A 204 -4.96 7.15 -24.59
C THR A 204 -5.11 5.63 -24.56
N GLN A 205 -5.00 4.95 -25.71
CA GLN A 205 -5.11 3.49 -25.76
C GLN A 205 -3.97 2.80 -25.00
N VAL A 206 -2.74 3.31 -25.11
CA VAL A 206 -1.59 2.79 -24.35
C VAL A 206 -1.82 2.97 -22.84
N VAL A 207 -2.31 4.13 -22.43
CA VAL A 207 -2.65 4.41 -21.02
C VAL A 207 -3.73 3.45 -20.52
N VAL A 208 -4.81 3.27 -21.27
CA VAL A 208 -5.92 2.36 -20.91
C VAL A 208 -5.42 0.91 -20.80
N ASN A 209 -4.66 0.43 -21.78
CA ASN A 209 -4.10 -0.93 -21.77
C ASN A 209 -3.16 -1.14 -20.57
N THR A 210 -2.35 -0.13 -20.25
CA THR A 210 -1.46 -0.14 -19.08
C THR A 210 -2.28 -0.31 -17.80
N TYR A 211 -3.28 0.55 -17.57
CA TYR A 211 -4.09 0.48 -16.36
C TYR A 211 -4.95 -0.78 -16.27
N LEU A 212 -5.43 -1.33 -17.39
CA LEU A 212 -6.11 -2.61 -17.44
C LEU A 212 -5.17 -3.76 -17.05
N SER A 213 -3.94 -3.78 -17.57
CA SER A 213 -2.96 -4.82 -17.21
C SER A 213 -2.58 -4.76 -15.73
N LEU A 214 -2.40 -3.55 -15.17
CA LEU A 214 -2.18 -3.33 -13.74
C LEU A 214 -3.38 -3.81 -12.91
N ALA A 215 -4.60 -3.46 -13.31
CA ALA A 215 -5.82 -3.89 -12.64
C ALA A 215 -5.94 -5.42 -12.64
N ALA A 216 -5.65 -6.08 -13.76
CA ALA A 216 -5.65 -7.54 -13.87
C ALA A 216 -4.59 -8.18 -12.95
N ALA A 217 -3.36 -7.65 -12.95
CA ALA A 217 -2.30 -8.12 -12.06
C ALA A 217 -2.70 -7.97 -10.57
N LEU A 218 -3.25 -6.81 -10.20
CA LEU A 218 -3.76 -6.55 -8.85
C LEU A 218 -4.91 -7.49 -8.48
N ALA A 219 -5.82 -7.80 -9.41
CA ALA A 219 -6.91 -8.73 -9.19
C ALA A 219 -6.40 -10.14 -8.87
N VAL A 220 -5.39 -10.62 -9.63
CA VAL A 220 -4.74 -11.92 -9.38
C VAL A 220 -4.11 -11.94 -7.99
N VAL A 221 -3.34 -10.91 -7.64
CA VAL A 221 -2.69 -10.83 -6.33
C VAL A 221 -3.75 -10.77 -5.23
N ALA A 222 -4.77 -9.94 -5.36
CA ALA A 222 -5.88 -9.82 -4.41
C ALA A 222 -6.60 -11.17 -4.21
N ALA A 223 -6.86 -11.91 -5.29
CA ALA A 223 -7.45 -13.25 -5.22
C ALA A 223 -6.55 -14.22 -4.44
N VAL A 224 -5.24 -14.21 -4.69
CA VAL A 224 -4.27 -15.02 -3.92
C VAL A 224 -4.29 -14.64 -2.44
N VAL A 225 -4.25 -13.34 -2.10
CA VAL A 225 -4.34 -12.87 -0.70
C VAL A 225 -5.63 -13.35 -0.05
N TRP A 226 -6.74 -13.24 -0.78
CA TRP A 226 -8.07 -13.61 -0.30
C TRP A 226 -8.19 -15.11 -0.02
N THR A 227 -7.54 -15.98 -0.81
CA THR A 227 -7.51 -17.43 -0.53
C THR A 227 -6.78 -17.75 0.77
N LYS A 228 -5.78 -16.93 1.15
CA LYS A 228 -4.99 -17.08 2.37
C LYS A 228 -5.56 -16.29 3.57
N ARG A 229 -6.74 -15.67 3.44
CA ARG A 229 -7.31 -14.74 4.44
C ARG A 229 -7.52 -15.32 5.85
N ASN A 230 -7.73 -16.63 5.97
CA ASN A 230 -7.98 -17.29 7.25
C ASN A 230 -6.73 -17.99 7.83
N ARG A 231 -5.54 -17.79 7.23
CA ARG A 231 -4.30 -18.45 7.65
C ARG A 231 -3.73 -17.87 8.95
N LEU A 232 -4.02 -16.61 9.26
CA LEU A 232 -3.65 -15.98 10.52
C LEU A 232 -4.82 -16.06 11.50
N LYS A 233 -4.63 -16.79 12.62
CA LYS A 233 -5.55 -16.77 13.76
C LYS A 233 -5.19 -15.59 14.67
N GLU A 234 -5.47 -14.39 14.21
CA GLU A 234 -5.23 -13.19 15.02
C GLU A 234 -6.18 -13.15 16.21
N GLN A 235 -5.66 -13.00 17.43
CA GLN A 235 -6.47 -12.51 18.55
C GLN A 235 -6.89 -11.08 18.20
N GLN A 236 -8.11 -10.95 17.70
CA GLN A 236 -8.70 -9.65 17.41
C GLN A 236 -8.89 -8.91 18.73
N GLU A 237 -8.00 -7.97 19.05
CA GLU A 237 -8.24 -7.00 20.11
C GLU A 237 -9.37 -6.05 19.67
N ARG A 238 -10.61 -6.48 19.92
CA ARG A 238 -11.84 -5.72 19.62
C ARG A 238 -11.96 -4.43 20.44
N SER A 239 -11.10 -4.20 21.42
CA SER A 239 -11.23 -3.08 22.36
C SER A 239 -10.41 -1.87 21.93
N GLY A 240 -11.05 -0.88 21.31
CA GLY A 240 -10.47 0.45 21.04
C GLY A 240 -11.08 1.13 19.81
N GLY A 241 -11.50 2.39 19.93
CA GLY A 241 -11.98 3.19 18.78
C GLY A 241 -10.86 3.62 17.84
N MET A 242 -11.20 4.16 16.66
CA MET A 242 -10.23 4.75 15.71
C MET A 242 -9.34 5.81 16.38
N PHE A 243 -9.91 6.56 17.32
CA PHE A 243 -9.22 7.61 18.07
C PHE A 243 -8.30 7.11 19.19
N HIS A 244 -8.28 5.80 19.48
CA HIS A 244 -7.35 5.24 20.47
C HIS A 244 -5.89 5.40 20.03
N ALA A 245 -5.62 5.60 18.73
CA ALA A 245 -4.29 5.98 18.26
C ALA A 245 -3.82 7.34 18.82
N PHE A 246 -4.73 8.29 19.06
CA PHE A 246 -4.37 9.61 19.59
C PHE A 246 -4.06 9.59 21.09
N THR A 247 -4.53 8.59 21.85
CA THR A 247 -4.18 8.47 23.27
C THR A 247 -2.70 8.14 23.47
N LEU A 248 -2.08 7.45 22.49
CA LEU A 248 -0.63 7.21 22.46
C LEU A 248 0.17 8.50 22.29
N LEU A 249 -0.39 9.52 21.62
CA LEU A 249 0.22 10.85 21.49
C LEU A 249 0.34 11.58 22.83
N GLY A 250 -0.44 11.19 23.83
CA GLY A 250 -0.28 11.66 25.22
C GLY A 250 0.97 11.11 25.91
N ARG A 251 1.65 10.10 25.35
CA ARG A 251 2.91 9.57 25.92
C ARG A 251 4.09 10.40 25.42
N PRO A 252 4.89 11.03 26.31
CA PRO A 252 5.93 11.98 25.92
C PRO A 252 7.01 11.37 25.01
N ARG A 253 7.38 10.11 25.23
CA ARG A 253 8.36 9.43 24.35
C ARG A 253 7.81 9.14 22.96
N PHE A 254 6.51 8.88 22.85
CA PHE A 254 5.87 8.59 21.56
C PHE A 254 5.63 9.89 20.77
N SER A 255 5.17 10.96 21.44
CA SER A 255 4.99 12.26 20.79
C SER A 255 6.31 12.86 20.31
N MET A 256 7.40 12.72 21.08
CA MET A 256 8.73 13.11 20.61
C MET A 256 9.17 12.32 19.38
N GLY A 257 8.92 11.00 19.34
CA GLY A 257 9.21 10.17 18.16
C GLY A 257 8.39 10.58 16.93
N ALA A 258 7.08 10.82 17.12
CA ALA A 258 6.21 11.32 16.05
C ALA A 258 6.65 12.69 15.54
N ALA A 259 7.04 13.60 16.43
CA ALA A 259 7.56 14.92 16.07
C ALA A 259 8.89 14.82 15.29
N CYS A 260 9.83 13.96 15.70
CA CYS A 260 11.07 13.73 14.98
C CYS A 260 10.83 13.21 13.55
N ILE A 261 9.92 12.24 13.36
CA ILE A 261 9.59 11.72 12.03
C ILE A 261 8.93 12.80 11.18
N PHE A 262 8.00 13.57 11.75
CA PHE A 262 7.33 14.66 11.06
C PHE A 262 8.31 15.74 10.60
N LEU A 263 9.22 16.17 11.48
CA LEU A 263 10.25 17.15 11.15
C LEU A 263 11.25 16.62 10.12
N TYR A 264 11.66 15.35 10.22
CA TYR A 264 12.55 14.72 9.25
C TYR A 264 11.92 14.67 7.84
N VAL A 265 10.66 14.22 7.74
CA VAL A 265 9.94 14.17 6.46
C VAL A 265 9.67 15.57 5.92
N GLY A 266 9.31 16.52 6.79
CA GLY A 266 9.09 17.92 6.41
C GLY A 266 10.36 18.56 5.84
N ALA A 267 11.50 18.40 6.52
CA ALA A 267 12.79 18.92 6.08
C ALA A 267 13.30 18.26 4.79
N ALA A 268 12.93 17.00 4.53
CA ALA A 268 13.30 16.30 3.29
C ALA A 268 12.50 16.78 2.07
N SER A 269 11.32 17.39 2.26
CA SER A 269 10.47 17.89 1.17
C SER A 269 10.89 19.24 0.58
N GLU A 270 11.87 19.91 1.20
CA GLU A 270 12.41 21.21 0.76
C GLU A 270 13.67 21.11 -0.14
N ARG A 271 14.04 19.90 -0.59
CA ARG A 271 15.14 19.67 -1.56
C ARG A 271 14.61 19.08 -2.85
#